data_AF-A0A0G1QT27-F1
#
_entry.id   AF-A0A0G1QT27-F1
#
_cell.length_a   1.000
_cell.length_b   1.000
_cell.length_c   1.000
_cell.angle_alpha   90.00
_cell.angle_beta   90.00
_cell.angle_gamma   90.00
#
_symmetry.space_group_name_H-M   'P 1'
#
loop_
_entity.id
_entity.type
_entity.pdbx_description
1 polymer ?
#
loop_
_entity_poly.entity_id
_entity_poly.type
_entity_poly.pdbx_seq_one_letter_code
_entity_poly.pdbx_strand_id
1 'polypeptide(L)'
;MQWHDQQEESPLSFFQAGLRLMARCPLCQARYQPSSVKVIAEREDAYLVHVLCAKCRSAVVALVFANLFGVSSVGVLTDLGSDEVLKAQERIVEADDVLALYAACRDGSLIERIKK
;
A
#
# COMPACT_ATOMS: atom_id res chain seq x y z
N MET A 1 -35.77 32.20 1.08
CA MET A 1 -34.84 31.59 2.05
C MET A 1 -34.76 30.10 1.74
N GLN A 2 -33.91 29.74 0.77
CA GLN A 2 -33.73 28.37 0.31
C GLN A 2 -32.66 27.72 1.18
N TRP A 3 -33.07 26.70 1.93
CA TRP A 3 -32.17 25.79 2.60
C TRP A 3 -31.52 24.95 1.50
N HIS A 4 -30.24 25.22 1.20
CA HIS A 4 -29.44 24.34 0.38
C HIS A 4 -29.10 23.10 1.20
N ASP A 5 -29.65 21.99 0.74
CA ASP A 5 -29.37 20.62 1.15
C ASP A 5 -27.86 20.37 1.09
N GLN A 6 -27.20 20.35 2.25
CA GLN A 6 -25.82 19.93 2.38
C GLN A 6 -25.79 18.41 2.23
N GLN A 7 -25.49 17.94 1.02
CA GLN A 7 -25.17 16.53 0.79
C GLN A 7 -23.85 16.21 1.50
N GLU A 8 -23.93 15.62 2.68
CA GLU A 8 -22.82 14.89 3.28
C GLU A 8 -22.52 13.66 2.42
N GLU A 9 -21.54 13.76 1.52
CA GLU A 9 -21.03 12.62 0.77
C GLU A 9 -20.41 11.61 1.75
N SER A 10 -21.03 10.43 1.87
CA SER A 10 -20.58 9.42 2.84
C SER A 10 -19.13 8.95 2.55
N PRO A 11 -18.30 8.65 3.57
CA PRO A 11 -16.92 8.17 3.41
C PRO A 11 -16.77 6.94 2.49
N LEU A 12 -17.83 6.12 2.42
CA LEU A 12 -17.89 4.91 1.59
C LEU A 12 -17.95 5.21 0.08
N SER A 13 -18.49 6.36 -0.32
CA SER A 13 -18.58 6.79 -1.73
C SER A 13 -17.17 7.05 -2.31
N PHE A 14 -16.33 7.77 -1.56
CA PHE A 14 -14.97 8.12 -1.98
C PHE A 14 -14.05 6.92 -2.07
N PHE A 15 -14.13 6.02 -1.08
CA PHE A 15 -13.36 4.78 -1.08
C PHE A 15 -13.64 3.95 -2.34
N GLN A 16 -14.91 3.80 -2.72
CA GLN A 16 -15.29 3.08 -3.93
C GLN A 16 -14.81 3.78 -5.20
N ALA A 17 -14.85 5.11 -5.26
CA ALA A 17 -14.33 5.88 -6.38
C ALA A 17 -12.80 5.72 -6.52
N GLY A 18 -12.06 5.77 -5.42
CA GLY A 18 -10.61 5.60 -5.42
C GLY A 18 -10.16 4.17 -5.77
N LEU A 19 -10.90 3.15 -5.31
CA LEU A 19 -10.64 1.77 -5.75
C LEU A 19 -10.88 1.58 -7.27
N ARG A 20 -11.79 2.34 -7.88
CA ARG A 20 -11.97 2.31 -9.35
C ARG A 20 -10.76 2.89 -10.09
N LEU A 21 -10.08 3.89 -9.54
CA LEU A 21 -8.82 4.43 -10.11
C LEU A 21 -7.72 3.37 -10.15
N MET A 22 -7.69 2.47 -9.16
CA MET A 22 -6.71 1.39 -9.06
C MET A 22 -7.23 0.04 -9.56
N ALA A 23 -8.23 0.01 -10.45
CA ALA A 23 -8.89 -1.23 -10.85
C ALA A 23 -8.00 -2.23 -11.60
N ARG A 24 -6.80 -1.85 -12.06
CA ARG A 24 -5.90 -2.69 -12.87
C ARG A 24 -4.49 -2.73 -12.30
N CYS A 25 -3.85 -3.89 -12.45
CA CYS A 25 -2.45 -4.09 -12.09
C CYS A 25 -1.52 -3.28 -13.02
N PRO A 26 -0.61 -2.45 -12.49
CA PRO A 26 0.27 -1.63 -13.31
C PRO A 26 1.29 -2.45 -14.12
N LEU A 27 1.60 -3.69 -13.70
CA LEU A 27 2.56 -4.56 -14.39
C LEU A 27 1.96 -5.40 -15.52
N CYS A 28 0.80 -6.02 -15.27
CA CYS A 28 0.22 -6.97 -16.22
C CYS A 28 -1.15 -6.57 -16.76
N GLN A 29 -1.67 -5.40 -16.34
CA GLN A 29 -2.94 -4.81 -16.74
C GLN A 29 -4.19 -5.65 -16.46
N ALA A 30 -4.03 -6.77 -15.73
CA ALA A 30 -5.14 -7.57 -15.23
C ALA A 30 -5.97 -6.74 -14.26
N ARG A 31 -7.30 -6.88 -14.38
CA ARG A 31 -8.23 -6.24 -13.47
C ARG A 31 -8.15 -6.92 -12.11
N TYR A 32 -8.06 -6.13 -11.04
CA TYR A 32 -8.11 -6.67 -9.70
C TYR A 32 -9.51 -7.17 -9.37
N GLN A 33 -9.59 -8.23 -8.57
CA GLN A 33 -10.86 -8.67 -7.99
C GLN A 33 -11.12 -7.82 -6.72
N PRO A 34 -12.35 -7.38 -6.45
CA PRO A 34 -12.64 -6.62 -5.22
C PRO A 34 -12.18 -7.34 -3.94
N SER A 35 -12.29 -8.67 -3.91
CA SER A 35 -11.80 -9.53 -2.82
C SER A 35 -10.28 -9.54 -2.62
N SER A 36 -9.50 -9.09 -3.61
CA SER A 36 -8.03 -9.02 -3.53
C SER A 36 -7.51 -7.73 -2.88
N VAL A 37 -8.41 -6.79 -2.58
CA VAL A 37 -8.09 -5.53 -1.90
C VAL A 37 -8.26 -5.73 -0.40
N LYS A 38 -7.21 -5.43 0.37
CA LYS A 38 -7.27 -5.39 1.83
C LYS A 38 -7.04 -3.96 2.30
N VAL A 39 -7.94 -3.44 3.13
CA VAL A 39 -7.71 -2.19 3.85
C VAL A 39 -6.75 -2.49 5.00
N ILE A 40 -5.60 -1.80 5.00
CA ILE A 40 -4.54 -1.92 6.00
C ILE A 40 -4.76 -0.91 7.14
N ALA A 41 -5.12 0.32 6.77
CA ALA A 41 -5.42 1.39 7.72
C ALA A 41 -6.40 2.37 7.10
N GLU A 42 -7.13 3.08 7.95
CA GLU A 42 -8.10 4.10 7.59
C GLU A 42 -7.90 5.31 8.51
N ARG A 43 -7.93 6.52 7.95
CA ARG A 43 -7.92 7.78 8.68
C ARG A 43 -8.72 8.82 7.92
N GLU A 44 -9.80 9.32 8.53
CA GLU A 44 -10.66 10.36 7.95
C GLU A 44 -11.05 9.99 6.50
N ASP A 45 -10.60 10.79 5.52
CA ASP A 45 -10.88 10.61 4.09
C ASP A 45 -9.76 9.87 3.35
N ALA A 46 -8.94 9.09 4.06
CA ALA A 46 -7.82 8.35 3.51
C ALA A 46 -7.80 6.87 3.91
N TYR A 47 -7.50 6.02 2.92
CA TYR A 47 -7.41 4.57 3.06
C TYR A 47 -6.05 4.10 2.56
N LEU A 48 -5.34 3.35 3.39
CA LEU A 48 -4.17 2.60 2.97
C LEU A 48 -4.63 1.19 2.61
N VAL A 49 -4.45 0.80 1.35
CA VAL A 49 -4.86 -0.51 0.84
C VAL A 49 -3.66 -1.31 0.35
N HIS A 50 -3.73 -2.62 0.52
CA HIS A 50 -2.82 -3.59 -0.09
C HIS A 50 -3.61 -4.40 -1.12
N VAL A 51 -3.02 -4.59 -2.31
CA VAL A 51 -3.64 -5.35 -3.38
C VAL A 51 -2.64 -6.34 -3.96
N LEU A 52 -2.98 -7.62 -3.92
CA LEU A 52 -2.19 -8.69 -4.55
C LEU A 52 -2.80 -9.09 -5.90
N CYS A 53 -2.03 -8.98 -6.97
CA CYS A 53 -2.48 -9.40 -8.29
C CYS A 53 -2.56 -10.94 -8.39
N ALA A 54 -3.75 -11.49 -8.61
CA ALA A 54 -3.92 -12.93 -8.80
C ALA A 54 -3.20 -13.48 -10.05
N LYS A 55 -2.95 -12.65 -11.07
CA LYS A 55 -2.32 -13.07 -12.34
C LYS A 55 -0.79 -13.12 -12.26
N CYS A 56 -0.15 -12.01 -11.89
CA CYS A 56 1.31 -11.89 -11.89
C CYS A 56 1.94 -11.87 -10.50
N ARG A 57 1.13 -11.97 -9.44
CA ARG A 57 1.56 -12.02 -8.03
C ARG A 57 2.28 -10.78 -7.51
N SER A 58 2.35 -9.70 -8.28
CA SER A 58 2.83 -8.41 -7.80
C SER A 58 1.87 -7.82 -6.77
N ALA A 59 2.42 -7.21 -5.72
CA ALA A 59 1.63 -6.46 -4.75
C ALA A 59 1.80 -4.94 -4.94
N VAL A 60 0.73 -4.22 -4.62
CA VAL A 60 0.73 -2.75 -4.55
C VAL A 60 0.21 -2.36 -3.18
N VAL A 61 0.91 -1.44 -2.52
CA VAL A 61 0.37 -0.68 -1.39
C VAL A 61 0.02 0.70 -1.92
N ALA A 62 -1.21 1.14 -1.68
CA ALA A 62 -1.68 2.42 -2.15
C ALA A 62 -2.40 3.22 -1.08
N LEU A 63 -2.11 4.51 -1.04
CA LEU A 63 -2.87 5.50 -0.30
C LEU A 63 -3.91 6.10 -1.25
N VAL A 64 -5.18 5.90 -0.92
CA VAL A 64 -6.34 6.50 -1.58
C VAL A 64 -6.88 7.59 -0.67
N PHE A 65 -7.01 8.82 -1.16
CA PHE A 65 -7.44 9.94 -0.33
C PHE A 65 -8.26 10.95 -1.13
N ALA A 66 -9.20 11.62 -0.47
CA ALA A 66 -9.91 12.76 -1.04
C ALA A 66 -9.15 14.07 -0.77
N ASN A 67 -9.19 14.99 -1.72
CA ASN A 67 -8.73 16.36 -1.57
C ASN A 67 -9.68 17.33 -2.29
N LEU A 68 -9.41 18.63 -2.26
CA LEU A 68 -10.25 19.67 -2.89
C LEU A 68 -10.44 19.49 -4.41
N PHE A 69 -9.58 18.71 -5.07
CA PHE A 69 -9.65 18.40 -6.49
C PHE A 69 -10.26 17.02 -6.79
N GLY A 70 -10.79 16.33 -5.77
CA GLY A 70 -11.42 15.02 -5.88
C GLY A 70 -10.58 13.89 -5.28
N VAL A 71 -10.83 12.66 -5.75
CA VAL A 71 -10.14 11.47 -5.25
C VAL A 71 -8.80 11.29 -5.94
N SER A 72 -7.75 11.11 -5.14
CA SER A 72 -6.39 10.83 -5.60
C SER A 72 -5.89 9.51 -5.02
N SER A 73 -4.95 8.89 -5.73
CA SER A 73 -4.28 7.67 -5.26
C SER A 73 -2.80 7.70 -5.58
N VAL A 74 -1.96 7.36 -4.59
CA VAL A 74 -0.53 7.12 -4.80
C VAL A 74 -0.23 5.69 -4.37
N GLY A 75 0.40 4.92 -5.25
CA GLY A 75 0.72 3.52 -4.99
C GLY A 75 2.18 3.21 -5.27
N VAL A 76 2.72 2.27 -4.51
CA VAL A 76 4.06 1.71 -4.71
C VAL A 76 3.94 0.22 -4.96
N LEU A 77 4.72 -0.27 -5.92
CA LEU A 77 4.94 -1.71 -6.07
C LEU A 77 5.77 -2.19 -4.89
N THR A 78 5.39 -3.33 -4.34
CA THR A 78 6.03 -3.89 -3.16
C THR A 78 5.98 -5.41 -3.20
N ASP A 79 6.92 -6.02 -2.49
CA ASP A 79 6.96 -7.44 -2.16
C ASP A 79 6.34 -7.74 -0.79
N LEU A 80 6.01 -6.71 0.00
CA LEU A 80 5.41 -6.86 1.33
C LEU A 80 4.06 -7.57 1.26
N GLY A 81 3.85 -8.48 2.20
CA GLY A 81 2.54 -9.01 2.58
C GLY A 81 1.69 -7.95 3.28
N SER A 82 0.37 -8.13 3.26
CA SER A 82 -0.58 -7.18 3.86
C SER A 82 -0.32 -6.92 5.35
N ASP A 83 0.13 -7.93 6.08
CA ASP A 83 0.42 -7.88 7.52
C ASP A 83 1.82 -7.35 7.85
N GLU A 84 2.65 -7.10 6.84
CA GLU A 84 4.00 -6.54 6.98
C GLU A 84 4.01 -5.02 6.74
N VAL A 85 3.00 -4.48 6.03
CA VAL A 85 2.95 -3.06 5.62
C VAL A 85 3.12 -2.10 6.79
N LEU A 86 2.49 -2.35 7.93
CA LEU A 86 2.61 -1.49 9.12
C LEU A 86 3.88 -1.79 9.94
N LYS A 87 4.35 -3.04 9.95
CA LYS A 87 5.56 -3.46 10.68
C LYS A 87 6.83 -2.93 10.03
N ALA A 88 6.83 -2.78 8.70
CA ALA A 88 7.96 -2.24 7.95
C ALA A 88 8.33 -0.79 8.37
N GLN A 89 7.46 -0.09 9.09
CA GLN A 89 7.73 1.25 9.61
C GLN A 89 8.61 1.26 10.87
N GLU A 90 8.87 0.10 11.48
CA GLU A 90 9.39 0.05 12.86
C GLU A 90 10.90 0.29 12.99
N ARG A 91 11.69 0.25 11.90
CA ARG A 91 13.14 0.53 11.97
C ARG A 91 13.66 1.29 10.74
N ILE A 92 14.23 2.47 10.98
CA ILE A 92 15.02 3.19 9.96
C ILE A 92 16.30 2.39 9.72
N VAL A 93 16.60 2.12 8.44
CA VAL A 93 17.86 1.48 8.03
C VAL A 93 18.90 2.57 7.81
N GLU A 94 20.02 2.50 8.53
CA GLU A 94 21.13 3.44 8.40
C GLU A 94 22.24 2.92 7.49
N ALA A 95 23.19 3.78 7.12
CA ALA A 95 24.31 3.40 6.25
C ALA A 95 25.15 2.25 6.85
N ASP A 96 25.34 2.25 8.17
CA ASP A 96 26.08 1.21 8.86
C ASP A 96 25.37 -0.16 8.84
N ASP A 97 24.03 -0.18 8.83
CA ASP A 97 23.28 -1.43 8.63
C ASP A 97 23.60 -2.06 7.27
N VAL A 98 23.69 -1.22 6.22
CA VAL A 98 24.00 -1.66 4.86
C VAL A 98 25.44 -2.16 4.76
N LEU A 99 26.39 -1.44 5.36
CA LEU A 99 27.80 -1.84 5.38
C LEU A 99 28.02 -3.13 6.18
N ALA A 100 27.33 -3.29 7.31
CA ALA A 100 27.38 -4.49 8.12
C ALA A 100 26.81 -5.71 7.37
N LEU A 101 25.71 -5.53 6.63
CA LEU A 101 25.17 -6.58 5.77
C LEU A 101 26.12 -6.94 4.64
N TYR A 102 26.71 -5.96 3.96
CA TYR A 102 27.70 -6.19 2.90
C TYR A 102 28.92 -6.97 3.41
N ALA A 103 29.47 -6.57 4.56
CA ALA A 103 30.59 -7.28 5.17
C ALA A 103 30.25 -8.75 5.45
N ALA A 104 29.08 -8.99 6.06
CA ALA A 104 28.60 -10.34 6.37
C ALA A 104 28.32 -11.20 5.12
N CYS A 105 27.85 -10.59 4.03
CA CYS A 105 27.72 -11.27 2.73
C CYS A 105 29.09 -11.66 2.17
N ARG A 106 30.08 -10.76 2.28
CA ARG A 106 31.41 -10.95 1.69
C ARG A 106 32.23 -12.00 2.43
N ASP A 107 32.14 -12.07 3.74
CA ASP A 107 32.87 -13.05 4.56
C ASP A 107 32.09 -14.36 4.79
N GLY A 108 30.84 -14.44 4.32
CA GLY A 108 29.99 -15.63 4.42
C GLY A 108 29.27 -15.80 5.77
N SER A 109 29.53 -14.93 6.75
CA SER A 109 28.93 -15.00 8.09
C SER A 109 27.42 -14.72 8.11
N LEU A 110 26.86 -14.16 7.02
CA LEU A 110 25.43 -13.89 6.91
C LEU A 110 24.57 -15.15 7.15
N ILE A 111 25.01 -16.31 6.64
CA ILE A 111 24.25 -17.57 6.78
C ILE A 111 24.12 -17.98 8.25
N GLU A 112 25.14 -17.71 9.06
CA GLU A 112 25.12 -18.01 10.50
C GLU A 112 24.17 -17.07 11.26
N ARG A 113 24.13 -15.80 10.84
CA ARG A 113 23.28 -14.76 11.45
C ARG A 113 21.79 -14.97 11.18
N ILE A 114 21.43 -15.53 10.02
CA ILE A 114 20.02 -15.77 9.63
C ILE A 114 19.43 -17.04 10.26
N LYS A 115 20.25 -17.98 10.73
CA LYS A 115 19.78 -19.26 11.31
C LYS A 115 19.30 -19.17 12.77
N LYS A 116 19.36 -17.99 13.39
CA LYS A 116 18.85 -17.72 14.75
C LYS A 116 17.41 -17.26 14.69
#